data_AF-A0A924S5R4-F1
#
_entry.id   AF-A0A924S5R4-F1
#
_cell.length_a   1.000
_cell.length_b   1.000
_cell.length_c   1.000
_cell.angle_alpha   90.00
_cell.angle_beta   90.00
_cell.angle_gamma   90.00
#
_symmetry.space_group_name_H-M   'P 1'
#
loop_
_entity.id
_entity.type
_entity.pdbx_description
1 polymer ?
#
loop_
_entity_poly.entity_id
_entity_poly.type
_entity_poly.pdbx_seq_one_letter_code
_entity_poly.pdbx_strand_id
1 'polypeptide(L)' 'MPLANTISVLVVDDQLTMRALIRNALQQIGFKDIREAPDGEEALKQLL' A
#
# COMPACT_ATOMS: atom_id res chain seq x y z
N MET A 1 -3.29 -0.95 16.66
CA MET A 1 -4.75 -1.13 16.46
C MET A 1 -5.01 -2.54 15.92
N PRO A 2 -5.88 -3.36 16.55
CA PRO A 2 -6.02 -4.78 16.19
C PRO A 2 -6.59 -5.03 14.78
N LEU A 3 -7.47 -4.15 14.29
CA LEU A 3 -8.07 -4.28 12.95
C LEU A 3 -7.11 -3.92 11.81
N ALA A 4 -6.19 -2.97 12.02
CA ALA A 4 -5.23 -2.56 10.99
C ALA A 4 -4.28 -3.70 10.59
N ASN A 5 -4.02 -4.63 11.50
CA ASN A 5 -3.16 -5.79 11.27
C ASN A 5 -3.77 -6.82 10.30
N THR A 6 -5.09 -6.82 10.12
CA THR A 6 -5.81 -7.81 9.28
C THR A 6 -6.25 -7.24 7.94
N ILE A 7 -5.99 -5.95 7.69
CA ILE A 7 -6.39 -5.27 6.45
C ILE A 7 -5.17 -5.21 5.52
N SER A 8 -5.33 -5.75 4.31
CA SER A 8 -4.37 -5.59 3.21
C SER A 8 -4.65 -4.29 2.45
N VAL A 9 -3.61 -3.49 2.21
CA VAL A 9 -3.70 -2.21 1.49
C VAL A 9 -2.86 -2.27 0.22
N LEU A 10 -3.37 -1.74 -0.89
CA LEU A 10 -2.62 -1.55 -2.13
C LEU A 10 -2.58 -0.05 -2.45
N VAL A 11 -1.37 0.51 -2.53
CA VAL A 11 -1.13 1.93 -2.86
C VAL A 11 -0.70 2.03 -4.32
N VAL A 12 -1.43 2.81 -5.11
CA VAL A 12 -1.18 3.01 -6.55
C VAL A 12 -0.91 4.48 -6.81
N ASP A 13 0.31 4.79 -7.26
CA ASP A 13 0.77 6.15 -7.56
C ASP A 13 1.98 6.05 -8.49
N ASP A 14 2.18 6.98 -9.43
CA ASP A 14 3.27 6.92 -10.42
C ASP A 14 4.63 7.38 -9.86
N GLN A 15 4.64 8.08 -8.73
CA GLN A 15 5.85 8.61 -8.10
C GLN A 15 6.32 7.73 -6.94
N LEU A 16 7.53 7.17 -7.04
CA LEU A 16 8.13 6.32 -6.01
C LEU A 16 8.18 7.00 -4.62
N THR A 17 8.51 8.30 -4.59
CA THR A 17 8.61 9.07 -3.35
C THR A 17 7.26 9.15 -2.64
N MET A 18 6.17 9.31 -3.38
CA MET A 18 4.81 9.40 -2.82
C MET A 18 4.36 8.05 -2.28
N ARG A 19 4.57 6.96 -3.03
CA ARG A 19 4.26 5.60 -2.53
C ARG A 19 5.01 5.26 -1.25
N ALA A 20 6.30 5.58 -1.18
CA ALA A 20 7.12 5.34 0.00
C ALA A 20 6.62 6.15 1.21
N LEU A 21 6.24 7.42 1.02
CA LEU A 21 5.68 8.28 2.07
C LEU A 21 4.36 7.69 2.60
N ILE A 22 3.44 7.32 1.71
CA ILE A 22 2.13 6.75 2.07
C ILE A 22 2.32 5.40 2.78
N ARG A 23 3.18 4.50 2.28
CA ARG A 23 3.48 3.22 2.94
C ARG A 23 3.98 3.45 4.36
N ASN A 24 4.94 4.36 4.55
CA ASN A 24 5.48 4.64 5.88
C ASN A 24 4.40 5.18 6.83
N ALA A 25 3.51 6.06 6.36
CA ALA A 25 2.38 6.56 7.15
C ALA A 25 1.41 5.43 7.54
N LEU A 26 1.06 4.54 6.59
CA LEU A 26 0.21 3.37 6.84
C LEU A 26 0.83 2.38 7.85
N GLN A 27 2.16 2.19 7.78
CA GLN A 27 2.88 1.36 8.76
C GLN A 27 2.81 1.96 10.17
N GLN A 28 3.00 3.28 10.31
CA GLN A 28 2.94 3.97 11.60
C GLN A 28 1.58 3.85 12.28
N ILE A 29 0.49 3.81 11.51
CA ILE A 29 -0.87 3.63 12.05
C ILE A 29 -1.25 2.16 12.26
N GLY A 30 -0.38 1.22 11.88
CA GLY A 30 -0.45 -0.20 12.26
C GLY A 30 -0.90 -1.16 11.16
N PHE A 31 -0.93 -0.74 9.89
CA PHE A 31 -1.09 -1.66 8.77
C PHE A 31 0.21 -2.44 8.54
N LYS A 32 0.10 -3.74 8.31
CA LYS A 32 1.27 -4.61 8.08
C LYS A 32 1.36 -5.14 6.66
N ASP A 33 0.23 -5.41 6.04
CA ASP A 33 0.15 -5.86 4.66
C ASP A 33 -0.13 -4.66 3.76
N ILE A 34 0.93 -4.06 3.24
CA ILE A 34 0.87 -2.91 2.36
C ILE A 34 1.68 -3.26 1.10
N ARG A 35 1.00 -3.20 -0.04
CA ARG A 35 1.56 -3.41 -1.36
C ARG A 35 1.60 -2.10 -2.12
N GLU A 36 2.55 -1.98 -3.05
CA GLU A 36 2.77 -0.78 -3.87
C GLU A 36 2.71 -1.16 -5.35
N ALA A 37 2.10 -0.31 -6.17
CA ALA A 37 2.10 -0.44 -7.62
C ALA A 37 2.37 0.91 -8.30
N PRO A 38 3.22 0.97 -9.34
CA PRO A 38 3.54 2.21 -10.05
C PRO A 38 2.43 2.68 -10.99
N ASP A 39 1.49 1.81 -11.36
CA ASP A 39 0.42 2.11 -12.28
C ASP A 39 -0.77 1.16 -12.07
N GLY A 40 -1.85 1.42 -12.80
CA GLY A 40 -3.08 0.64 -12.72
C GLY A 40 -2.97 -0.79 -13.27
N GLU A 41 -2.09 -1.04 -14.24
CA GLU A 41 -1.92 -2.37 -14.81
C GLU A 41 -1.23 -3.29 -13.81
N GLU A 42 -0.14 -2.83 -13.22
CA GLU A 42 0.58 -3.55 -12.17
C GLU A 42 -0.27 -3.70 -10.91
N ALA A 43 -1.05 -2.69 -10.56
CA ALA A 43 -2.01 -2.77 -9.46
C ALA A 43 -3.06 -3.85 -9.69
N LEU A 44 -3.62 -3.92 -10.90
CA LEU A 44 -4.61 -4.92 -11.27
C LEU A 44 -4.01 -6.33 -11.22
N LYS A 45 -2.78 -6.52 -11.69
CA LYS A 45 -2.06 -7.81 -11.59
C LYS A 45 -1.86 -8.27 -10.15
N GLN A 46 -1.70 -7.34 -9.21
CA GLN A 46 -1.57 -7.67 -7.78
C GLN A 46 -2.91 -7.98 -7.09
N LEU A 47 -4.05 -7.65 -7.70
CA LEU A 47 -5.38 -7.97 -7.17
C LEU A 47 -5.90 -9.35 -7.60
N LEU A 48 -5.41 -9.86 -8.73
CA LEU A 48 -5.77 -11.16 -9.30
C LEU A 48 -4.93 -12.29 -8.68
#